data_AF-A0A2T4WGY1-F1
#
_entry.id   AF-A0A2T4WGY1-F1
#
_cell.length_a   1.000
_cell.length_b   1.000
_cell.length_c   1.000
_cell.angle_alpha   90.00
_cell.angle_beta   90.00
_cell.angle_gamma   90.00
#
_symmetry.space_group_name_H-M   'P 1'
#
loop_
_entity.id
_entity.type
_entity.pdbx_description
1 polymer ?
#
loop_
_entity_poly.entity_id
_entity_poly.type
_entity_poly.pdbx_seq_one_letter_code
_entity_poly.pdbx_strand_id
1 'polypeptide(L)'
;MIKFFRKIRYDLMEKNKAGKYLKYAIGEIILVVIGILIALSINNWNEIRKEGSEELKILSEIQSNLKQSLKETKRVLHDNETDLTRYLSLLNHVEQKLPYTVALDTAFCRIPSWASPYLTYTAYESLKSRGSKLVRNDSLRMQIINMYENEMTYLMKDWDKSEWRDSEAIVRPYYVKHFAD
;
A
#
# COMPACT_ATOMS: atom_id res chain seq x y z
N MET A 1 -51.33 5.15 -14.88
CA MET A 1 -51.57 5.36 -13.42
C MET A 1 -52.28 6.67 -13.07
N ILE A 2 -52.14 7.77 -13.81
CA ILE A 2 -52.76 9.07 -13.45
C ILE A 2 -54.30 9.07 -13.47
N LYS A 3 -54.97 8.32 -14.37
CA LYS A 3 -56.43 8.39 -14.53
C LYS A 3 -57.22 7.74 -13.37
N PHE A 4 -56.65 6.72 -12.73
CA PHE A 4 -57.32 5.99 -11.64
C PHE A 4 -57.33 6.81 -10.34
N PHE A 5 -56.17 7.34 -9.94
CA PHE A 5 -56.07 8.26 -8.80
C PHE A 5 -56.81 9.58 -9.04
N ARG A 6 -56.89 10.06 -10.29
CA ARG A 6 -57.68 11.24 -10.64
C ARG A 6 -59.18 11.03 -10.41
N LYS A 7 -59.72 9.86 -10.77
CA LYS A 7 -61.15 9.56 -10.58
C LYS A 7 -61.52 9.45 -9.10
N ILE A 8 -60.64 8.86 -8.30
CA ILE A 8 -60.78 8.77 -6.83
C ILE A 8 -60.74 10.17 -6.17
N ARG A 9 -59.93 11.11 -6.70
CA ARG A 9 -59.89 12.51 -6.26
C ARG A 9 -61.23 13.23 -6.44
N TYR A 10 -61.81 13.12 -7.63
CA TYR A 10 -63.09 13.76 -7.94
C TYR A 10 -64.24 13.20 -7.08
N ASP A 11 -64.36 11.87 -6.95
CA ASP A 11 -65.40 11.21 -6.14
C ASP A 11 -65.29 11.52 -4.63
N LEU A 12 -64.09 11.83 -4.12
CA LEU A 12 -63.85 12.17 -2.71
C LEU A 12 -64.07 13.66 -2.40
N MET A 13 -63.84 14.55 -3.37
CA MET A 13 -64.13 15.99 -3.25
C MET A 13 -65.64 16.28 -3.24
N GLU A 14 -66.44 15.50 -3.98
CA GLU A 14 -67.89 15.69 -4.09
C GLU A 14 -68.67 15.28 -2.82
N LYS A 15 -68.05 14.50 -1.89
CA LYS A 15 -68.74 13.91 -0.73
C LYS A 15 -68.47 14.57 0.64
N ASN A 16 -67.83 15.74 0.72
CA ASN A 16 -67.49 16.39 2.01
C ASN A 16 -66.61 15.51 2.94
N LYS A 17 -65.82 14.57 2.38
CA LYS A 17 -65.00 13.59 3.14
C LYS A 17 -63.52 13.95 3.17
N ALA A 18 -63.18 15.21 3.47
CA ALA A 18 -61.80 15.69 3.55
C ALA A 18 -60.90 14.79 4.42
N GLY A 19 -61.43 14.25 5.53
CA GLY A 19 -60.71 13.32 6.41
C GLY A 19 -60.38 11.95 5.78
N LYS A 20 -61.19 11.44 4.83
CA LYS A 20 -60.83 10.22 4.09
C LYS A 20 -59.75 10.52 3.05
N TYR A 21 -59.84 11.66 2.36
CA TYR A 21 -58.85 12.09 1.38
C TYR A 21 -57.45 12.26 2.00
N LEU A 22 -57.39 12.88 3.19
CA LEU A 22 -56.14 13.06 3.93
C LEU A 22 -55.48 11.72 4.29
N LYS A 23 -56.27 10.73 4.75
CA LYS A 23 -55.78 9.39 5.09
C LYS A 23 -55.21 8.65 3.88
N TYR A 24 -55.86 8.77 2.71
CA TYR A 24 -55.37 8.16 1.47
C TYR A 24 -54.10 8.82 0.93
N ALA A 25 -54.02 10.15 0.95
CA ALA A 25 -52.83 10.89 0.54
C ALA A 25 -51.62 10.59 1.46
N ILE A 26 -51.84 10.46 2.77
CA ILE A 26 -50.79 10.04 3.72
C ILE A 26 -50.31 8.63 3.39
N GLY A 27 -51.22 7.70 3.09
CA GLY A 27 -50.86 6.33 2.68
C GLY A 27 -50.03 6.29 1.39
N GLU A 28 -50.35 7.12 0.41
CA GLU A 28 -49.60 7.24 -0.85
C GLU A 28 -48.20 7.81 -0.63
N ILE A 29 -48.06 8.85 0.20
CA ILE A 29 -46.76 9.40 0.58
C ILE A 29 -45.90 8.34 1.28
N ILE A 30 -46.48 7.61 2.25
CA ILE A 30 -45.77 6.54 2.96
C ILE A 30 -45.29 5.45 1.98
N LEU A 31 -46.15 5.03 1.04
CA LEU A 31 -45.78 4.04 0.01
C LEU A 31 -44.64 4.53 -0.89
N VAL A 32 -44.69 5.80 -1.33
CA VAL A 32 -43.62 6.40 -2.14
C VAL A 32 -42.32 6.48 -1.34
N VAL A 33 -42.38 6.91 -0.08
CA VAL A 33 -41.21 6.99 0.81
C VAL A 33 -40.60 5.61 1.03
N ILE A 34 -41.40 4.56 1.27
CA ILE A 34 -40.92 3.18 1.38
C ILE A 34 -40.23 2.75 0.08
N GLY A 35 -40.82 3.06 -1.08
CA GLY A 35 -40.21 2.75 -2.39
C GLY A 35 -38.84 3.41 -2.57
N ILE A 36 -38.72 4.69 -2.22
CA ILE A 36 -37.44 5.43 -2.28
C ILE A 36 -36.42 4.85 -1.31
N LEU A 37 -36.82 4.55 -0.07
CA LEU A 37 -35.93 3.97 0.93
C LEU A 37 -35.41 2.59 0.53
N ILE A 38 -36.26 1.73 -0.06
CA ILE A 38 -35.84 0.42 -0.58
C ILE A 38 -34.86 0.61 -1.75
N ALA A 39 -35.15 1.51 -2.69
CA ALA A 39 -34.25 1.79 -3.82
C ALA A 39 -32.88 2.29 -3.33
N LEU A 40 -32.87 3.23 -2.39
CA LEU A 40 -31.64 3.74 -1.76
C LEU A 40 -30.88 2.64 -1.01
N SER A 41 -31.59 1.78 -0.26
CA SER A 41 -30.97 0.66 0.48
C SER A 41 -30.31 -0.34 -0.46
N ILE A 42 -30.96 -0.70 -1.57
CA ILE A 42 -30.38 -1.59 -2.59
C ILE A 42 -29.14 -0.94 -3.22
N ASN A 43 -29.19 0.36 -3.53
CA ASN A 43 -28.05 1.08 -4.07
C ASN A 43 -26.86 1.10 -3.09
N ASN A 44 -27.10 1.46 -1.83
CA ASN A 44 -26.06 1.45 -0.78
C ASN A 44 -25.48 0.05 -0.59
N TRP A 45 -26.29 -1.01 -0.60
CA TRP A 45 -25.80 -2.37 -0.48
C TRP A 45 -24.88 -2.76 -1.64
N ASN A 46 -25.24 -2.38 -2.87
CA ASN A 46 -24.41 -2.60 -4.05
C ASN A 46 -23.09 -1.82 -3.99
N GLU A 47 -23.11 -0.57 -3.51
CA GLU A 47 -21.92 0.27 -3.30
C GLU A 47 -20.98 -0.35 -2.27
N ILE A 48 -21.47 -0.71 -1.08
CA ILE A 48 -20.68 -1.36 -0.02
C ILE A 48 -20.02 -2.65 -0.52
N ARG A 49 -20.73 -3.44 -1.34
CA ARG A 49 -20.18 -4.65 -1.95
C ARG A 49 -19.04 -4.35 -2.92
N LYS A 50 -19.19 -3.31 -3.76
CA LYS A 50 -18.14 -2.88 -4.71
C LYS A 50 -16.91 -2.37 -3.96
N GLU A 51 -17.11 -1.54 -2.94
CA GLU A 51 -16.04 -1.04 -2.06
C GLU A 51 -15.28 -2.19 -1.41
N GLY A 52 -15.98 -3.19 -0.85
CA GLY A 52 -15.35 -4.37 -0.26
C GLY A 52 -14.53 -5.21 -1.27
N SER A 53 -15.00 -5.31 -2.53
CA SER A 53 -14.25 -5.99 -3.59
C SER A 53 -12.96 -5.23 -3.95
N GLU A 54 -13.01 -3.90 -4.01
CA GLU A 54 -11.83 -3.08 -4.29
C GLU A 54 -10.85 -3.10 -3.11
N GLU A 55 -11.34 -3.09 -1.86
CA GLU A 55 -10.54 -3.26 -0.65
C GLU A 55 -9.76 -4.59 -0.68
N LEU A 56 -10.43 -5.71 -0.96
CA LEU A 56 -9.77 -7.01 -1.04
C LEU A 56 -8.73 -7.08 -2.16
N LYS A 57 -9.05 -6.48 -3.31
CA LYS A 57 -8.12 -6.42 -4.44
C LYS A 57 -6.85 -5.66 -4.09
N ILE A 58 -6.98 -4.44 -3.55
CA ILE A 58 -5.82 -3.62 -3.20
C ILE A 58 -5.00 -4.27 -2.08
N LEU A 59 -5.64 -4.88 -1.07
CA LEU A 59 -4.95 -5.61 -0.01
C LEU A 59 -4.18 -6.83 -0.54
N SER A 60 -4.73 -7.54 -1.52
CA SER A 60 -4.04 -8.66 -2.17
C SER A 60 -2.82 -8.18 -2.97
N GLU A 61 -2.95 -7.08 -3.71
CA GLU A 61 -1.83 -6.45 -4.43
C GLU A 61 -0.72 -5.99 -3.47
N ILE A 62 -1.08 -5.34 -2.36
CA ILE A 62 -0.16 -4.93 -1.29
C ILE A 62 0.54 -6.15 -0.71
N GLN A 63 -0.19 -7.21 -0.36
CA GLN A 63 0.39 -8.43 0.17
C GLN A 63 1.41 -9.04 -0.80
N SER A 64 1.09 -9.06 -2.10
CA SER A 64 2.00 -9.56 -3.14
C SER A 64 3.27 -8.70 -3.24
N ASN A 65 3.13 -7.37 -3.25
CA ASN A 65 4.28 -6.45 -3.24
C ASN A 65 5.16 -6.63 -1.99
N LEU A 66 4.56 -6.76 -0.80
CA LEU A 66 5.31 -7.00 0.44
C LEU A 66 6.05 -8.35 0.43
N LYS A 67 5.45 -9.41 -0.13
CA LYS A 67 6.13 -10.71 -0.29
C LYS A 67 7.34 -10.61 -1.23
N GLN A 68 7.22 -9.86 -2.33
CA GLN A 68 8.32 -9.62 -3.25
C GLN A 68 9.43 -8.79 -2.58
N SER A 69 9.07 -7.69 -1.92
CA SER A 69 10.02 -6.88 -1.15
C SER A 69 10.75 -7.71 -0.10
N LEU A 70 10.04 -8.56 0.66
CA LEU A 70 10.65 -9.44 1.66
C LEU A 70 11.64 -10.43 1.03
N LYS A 71 11.32 -11.00 -0.14
CA LYS A 71 12.23 -11.88 -0.86
C LYS A 71 13.51 -11.14 -1.25
N GLU A 72 13.40 -9.93 -1.79
CA GLU A 72 14.57 -9.12 -2.16
C GLU A 72 15.38 -8.70 -0.93
N THR A 73 14.74 -8.26 0.15
CA THR A 73 15.42 -7.95 1.41
C THR A 73 16.19 -9.14 1.96
N LYS A 74 15.61 -10.35 1.93
CA LYS A 74 16.32 -11.56 2.38
C LYS A 74 17.53 -11.89 1.51
N ARG A 75 17.41 -11.74 0.19
CA ARG A 75 18.53 -11.94 -0.74
C ARG A 75 19.65 -10.95 -0.45
N VAL A 76 19.33 -9.67 -0.33
CA VAL A 76 20.29 -8.61 -0.07
C VAL A 76 20.95 -8.76 1.31
N LEU A 77 20.18 -9.14 2.33
CA LEU A 77 20.74 -9.43 3.66
C LEU A 77 21.80 -10.53 3.57
N HIS A 78 21.50 -11.63 2.87
CA HIS A 78 22.44 -12.73 2.68
C HIS A 78 23.70 -12.30 1.89
N ASP A 79 23.53 -11.50 0.84
CA ASP A 79 24.65 -10.96 0.05
C ASP A 79 25.57 -10.10 0.94
N ASN A 80 24.98 -9.20 1.74
CA ASN A 80 25.72 -8.33 2.65
C ASN A 80 26.40 -9.09 3.81
N GLU A 81 25.76 -10.13 4.38
CA GLU A 81 26.38 -11.01 5.38
C GLU A 81 27.61 -11.75 4.83
N THR A 82 27.51 -12.17 3.56
CA THR A 82 28.63 -12.81 2.87
C THR A 82 29.79 -11.83 2.66
N ASP A 83 29.49 -10.60 2.25
CA ASP A 83 30.50 -9.55 2.09
C ASP A 83 31.13 -9.13 3.44
N LEU A 84 30.34 -9.03 4.50
CA LEU A 84 30.85 -8.77 5.85
C LEU A 84 31.88 -9.83 6.26
N THR A 85 31.61 -11.10 5.98
CA THR A 85 32.56 -12.19 6.27
C THR A 85 33.87 -12.02 5.50
N ARG A 86 33.80 -11.58 4.23
CA ARG A 86 34.99 -11.26 3.43
C ARG A 86 35.77 -10.09 4.01
N TYR A 87 35.08 -9.03 4.46
CA TYR A 87 35.71 -7.87 5.08
C TYR A 87 36.42 -8.22 6.38
N LEU A 88 35.80 -9.03 7.23
CA LEU A 88 36.43 -9.52 8.46
C LEU A 88 37.67 -10.38 8.18
N SER A 89 37.62 -11.23 7.15
CA SER A 89 38.79 -12.00 6.72
C SER A 89 39.93 -11.11 6.22
N LEU A 90 39.63 -10.09 5.43
CA LEU A 90 40.62 -9.11 4.96
C LEU A 90 41.23 -8.32 6.11
N LEU A 91 40.39 -7.84 7.03
CA LEU A 91 40.85 -7.09 8.20
C LEU A 91 41.83 -7.92 9.03
N ASN A 92 41.47 -9.17 9.36
CA ASN A 92 42.36 -10.07 10.08
C ASN A 92 43.68 -10.32 9.33
N HIS A 93 43.64 -10.46 8.00
CA HIS A 93 44.84 -10.65 7.19
C HIS A 93 45.80 -9.45 7.27
N VAL A 94 45.24 -8.23 7.26
CA VAL A 94 45.99 -6.98 7.41
C VAL A 94 46.56 -6.85 8.82
N GLU A 95 45.76 -7.09 9.86
CA GLU A 95 46.18 -6.98 11.26
C GLU A 95 47.31 -7.96 11.61
N GLN A 96 47.23 -9.19 11.10
CA GLN A 96 48.24 -10.23 11.28
C GLN A 96 49.45 -10.07 10.34
N LYS A 97 49.45 -9.04 9.47
CA LYS A 97 50.51 -8.76 8.49
C LYS A 97 50.84 -9.97 7.60
N LEU A 98 49.82 -10.75 7.25
CA LEU A 98 49.98 -11.94 6.41
C LEU A 98 50.29 -11.56 4.96
N PRO A 99 51.04 -12.39 4.21
CA PRO A 99 51.39 -12.10 2.82
C PRO A 99 50.15 -12.16 1.93
N TYR A 100 50.13 -11.35 0.87
CA TYR A 100 49.06 -11.38 -0.14
C TYR A 100 48.87 -12.79 -0.73
N THR A 101 47.61 -13.13 -1.04
CA THR A 101 47.26 -14.35 -1.80
C THR A 101 46.13 -14.05 -2.79
N VAL A 102 46.13 -14.74 -3.93
CA VAL A 102 45.10 -14.60 -4.99
C VAL A 102 43.68 -14.87 -4.49
N ALA A 103 43.53 -15.67 -3.43
CA ALA A 103 42.23 -15.92 -2.80
C ALA A 103 41.58 -14.63 -2.23
N LEU A 104 42.37 -13.59 -1.96
CA LEU A 104 41.88 -12.31 -1.45
C LEU A 104 41.30 -11.42 -2.54
N ASP A 105 41.60 -11.64 -3.81
CA ASP A 105 41.17 -10.77 -4.92
C ASP A 105 39.64 -10.63 -4.95
N THR A 106 38.94 -11.74 -4.74
CA THR A 106 37.47 -11.74 -4.67
C THR A 106 36.96 -10.85 -3.53
N ALA A 107 37.65 -10.85 -2.38
CA ALA A 107 37.28 -10.02 -1.25
C ALA A 107 37.60 -8.54 -1.52
N PHE A 108 38.76 -8.23 -2.11
CA PHE A 108 39.13 -6.87 -2.50
C PHE A 108 38.15 -6.25 -3.51
N CYS A 109 37.71 -7.02 -4.51
CA CYS A 109 36.71 -6.55 -5.49
C CYS A 109 35.36 -6.21 -4.85
N ARG A 110 35.02 -6.81 -3.70
CA ARG A 110 33.74 -6.55 -3.03
C ARG A 110 33.77 -5.31 -2.15
N ILE A 111 34.93 -4.84 -1.67
CA ILE A 111 35.07 -3.66 -0.79
C ILE A 111 34.22 -2.44 -1.20
N PRO A 112 34.21 -2.00 -2.47
CA PRO A 112 33.43 -0.82 -2.85
C PRO A 112 31.93 -1.11 -3.06
N SER A 113 31.46 -2.31 -2.76
CA SER A 113 30.11 -2.78 -3.04
C SER A 113 29.31 -3.00 -1.76
N TRP A 114 28.04 -2.62 -1.82
CA TRP A 114 26.99 -3.08 -0.93
C TRP A 114 25.76 -3.37 -1.79
N ALA A 115 24.83 -4.12 -1.24
CA ALA A 115 23.54 -4.33 -1.87
C ALA A 115 22.43 -3.67 -1.05
N SER A 116 21.47 -3.08 -1.76
CA SER A 116 20.25 -2.50 -1.20
C SER A 116 19.03 -3.14 -1.86
N PRO A 117 17.96 -3.45 -1.09
CA PRO A 117 16.80 -4.12 -1.65
C PRO A 117 15.97 -3.17 -2.51
N TYR A 118 15.49 -3.68 -3.65
CA TYR A 118 14.48 -2.98 -4.43
C TYR A 118 13.09 -3.25 -3.86
N LEU A 119 12.56 -2.28 -3.13
CA LEU A 119 11.24 -2.36 -2.51
C LEU A 119 10.14 -1.96 -3.50
N THR A 120 9.01 -2.67 -3.47
CA THR A 120 7.88 -2.44 -4.37
C THR A 120 6.79 -1.61 -3.69
N TYR A 121 6.48 -0.44 -4.28
CA TYR A 121 5.50 0.53 -3.75
C TYR A 121 4.20 0.63 -4.57
N THR A 122 4.12 -0.03 -5.72
CA THR A 122 3.06 0.19 -6.72
C THR A 122 1.63 0.07 -6.17
N ALA A 123 1.35 -0.98 -5.39
CA ALA A 123 0.03 -1.17 -4.81
C ALA A 123 -0.28 -0.14 -3.70
N TYR A 124 0.75 0.27 -2.94
CA TYR A 124 0.59 1.29 -1.91
C TYR A 124 0.36 2.68 -2.50
N GLU A 125 1.06 3.04 -3.58
CA GLU A 125 0.81 4.30 -4.31
C GLU A 125 -0.60 4.32 -4.92
N SER A 126 -1.07 3.19 -5.45
CA SER A 126 -2.46 3.02 -5.90
C SER A 126 -3.47 3.18 -4.76
N LEU A 127 -3.18 2.66 -3.56
CA LEU A 127 -4.01 2.88 -2.38
C LEU A 127 -4.06 4.37 -2.00
N LYS A 128 -2.92 5.07 -2.01
CA LYS A 128 -2.88 6.52 -1.73
C LYS A 128 -3.69 7.31 -2.76
N SER A 129 -3.56 7.01 -4.05
CA SER A 129 -4.27 7.74 -5.11
C SER A 129 -5.78 7.54 -5.07
N ARG A 130 -6.25 6.33 -4.69
CA ARG A 130 -7.67 6.00 -4.55
C ARG A 130 -8.27 6.48 -3.22
N GLY A 131 -7.42 6.77 -2.23
CA GLY A 131 -7.81 7.20 -0.90
C GLY A 131 -7.61 6.08 0.12
N SER A 132 -6.81 6.36 1.15
CA SER A 132 -6.44 5.36 2.17
C SER A 132 -7.64 4.77 2.92
N LYS A 133 -8.75 5.52 3.05
CA LYS A 133 -10.01 5.06 3.67
C LYS A 133 -10.67 3.88 2.95
N LEU A 134 -10.22 3.51 1.74
CA LEU A 134 -10.63 2.29 1.06
C LEU A 134 -10.38 1.04 1.93
N VAL A 135 -9.29 1.03 2.71
CA VAL A 135 -9.08 0.00 3.73
C VAL A 135 -9.89 0.38 4.97
N ARG A 136 -10.99 -0.33 5.23
CA ARG A 136 -11.94 -0.04 6.30
C ARG A 136 -11.39 -0.37 7.68
N ASN A 137 -10.51 -1.35 7.78
CA ASN A 137 -9.86 -1.67 9.05
C ASN A 137 -8.78 -0.62 9.35
N ASP A 138 -9.09 0.29 10.28
CA ASP A 138 -8.21 1.38 10.67
C ASP A 138 -6.84 0.90 11.16
N SER A 139 -6.81 -0.18 11.96
CA SER A 139 -5.55 -0.73 12.48
C SER A 139 -4.67 -1.26 11.36
N LEU A 140 -5.24 -2.06 10.45
CA LEU A 140 -4.52 -2.60 9.29
C LEU A 140 -4.04 -1.48 8.37
N ARG A 141 -4.89 -0.48 8.11
CA ARG A 141 -4.54 0.68 7.31
C ARG A 141 -3.35 1.43 7.89
N MET A 142 -3.33 1.66 9.20
CA MET A 142 -2.22 2.32 9.88
C MET A 142 -0.93 1.47 9.84
N GLN A 143 -1.03 0.14 9.97
CA GLN A 143 0.13 -0.74 9.81
C GLN A 143 0.72 -0.69 8.40
N ILE A 144 -0.14 -0.67 7.36
CA ILE A 144 0.29 -0.51 5.98
C ILE A 144 1.00 0.84 5.81
N ILE A 145 0.40 1.94 6.27
CA ILE A 145 1.00 3.27 6.19
C ILE A 145 2.35 3.32 6.90
N ASN A 146 2.45 2.78 8.14
CA ASN A 146 3.70 2.76 8.88
C ASN A 146 4.80 1.98 8.16
N MET A 147 4.46 0.82 7.59
CA MET A 147 5.42 0.02 6.81
C MET A 147 6.01 0.84 5.64
N TYR A 148 5.17 1.50 4.85
CA TYR A 148 5.63 2.19 3.65
C TYR A 148 6.24 3.57 3.91
N GLU A 149 5.61 4.39 4.74
CA GLU A 149 6.03 5.78 4.96
C GLU A 149 7.14 5.90 6.01
N ASN A 150 7.24 4.96 6.94
CA ASN A 150 8.26 4.97 7.99
C ASN A 150 9.32 3.91 7.77
N GLU A 151 9.00 2.62 7.89
CA GLU A 151 10.01 1.55 7.87
C GLU A 151 10.79 1.51 6.56
N MET A 152 10.08 1.44 5.44
CA MET A 152 10.70 1.39 4.12
C MET A 152 11.38 2.70 3.73
N THR A 153 10.79 3.84 4.10
CA THR A 153 11.41 5.16 3.87
C THR A 153 12.71 5.31 4.63
N TYR A 154 12.74 4.93 5.91
CA TYR A 154 13.93 4.99 6.74
C TYR A 154 15.06 4.13 6.15
N LEU A 155 14.74 2.90 5.72
CA LEU A 155 15.73 2.03 5.09
C LEU A 155 16.30 2.63 3.79
N MET A 156 15.46 3.23 2.95
CA MET A 156 15.88 3.69 1.62
C MET A 156 16.43 5.11 1.58
N LYS A 157 15.87 6.03 2.39
CA LYS A 157 16.24 7.45 2.33
C LYS A 157 17.31 7.83 3.34
N ASP A 158 17.43 7.10 4.43
CA ASP A 158 18.40 7.43 5.49
C ASP A 158 19.58 6.46 5.43
N TRP A 159 19.35 5.15 5.52
CA TRP A 159 20.43 4.16 5.51
C TRP A 159 21.12 4.04 4.16
N ASP A 160 20.40 3.66 3.10
CA ASP A 160 21.00 3.49 1.77
C ASP A 160 21.66 4.78 1.27
N LYS A 161 21.03 5.93 1.54
CA LYS A 161 21.61 7.24 1.17
C LYS A 161 22.90 7.56 1.92
N SER A 162 23.01 7.16 3.20
CA SER A 162 24.26 7.32 3.96
C SER A 162 25.37 6.47 3.36
N GLU A 163 25.08 5.21 3.03
CA GLU A 163 26.03 4.30 2.38
C GLU A 163 26.50 4.87 1.02
N TRP A 164 25.56 5.36 0.20
CA TRP A 164 25.91 6.03 -1.07
C TRP A 164 26.86 7.20 -0.86
N ARG A 165 26.56 8.07 0.10
CA ARG A 165 27.39 9.25 0.39
C ARG A 165 28.80 8.83 0.81
N ASP A 166 28.91 7.86 1.70
CA ASP A 166 30.21 7.43 2.23
C ASP A 166 31.01 6.68 1.14
N SER A 167 30.34 5.91 0.30
CA SER A 167 30.92 5.29 -0.89
C SER A 167 31.49 6.33 -1.87
N GLU A 168 30.72 7.37 -2.20
CA GLU A 168 31.14 8.40 -3.16
C GLU A 168 32.23 9.33 -2.61
N ALA A 169 32.16 9.68 -1.32
CA ALA A 169 33.09 10.60 -0.70
C ALA A 169 34.42 9.94 -0.33
N ILE A 170 34.41 8.65 0.03
CA ILE A 170 35.57 7.98 0.63
C ILE A 170 35.95 6.71 -0.12
N VAL A 171 35.05 5.74 -0.19
CA VAL A 171 35.41 4.36 -0.60
C VAL A 171 35.83 4.29 -2.06
N ARG A 172 35.03 4.82 -2.99
CA ARG A 172 35.33 4.76 -4.42
C ARG A 172 36.56 5.58 -4.80
N PRO A 173 36.73 6.84 -4.36
CA PRO A 173 37.95 7.59 -4.65
C PRO A 173 39.22 6.89 -4.15
N TYR A 174 39.18 6.34 -2.94
CA TYR A 174 40.30 5.58 -2.38
C TYR A 174 40.57 4.31 -3.20
N TYR A 175 39.52 3.55 -3.51
CA TYR A 175 39.63 2.31 -4.28
C TYR A 175 40.24 2.55 -5.66
N VAL A 176 39.72 3.52 -6.42
CA VAL A 176 40.25 3.87 -7.75
C VAL A 176 41.71 4.30 -7.67
N LYS A 177 42.08 5.10 -6.67
CA LYS A 177 43.46 5.58 -6.52
C LYS A 177 44.49 4.46 -6.27
N HIS A 178 44.07 3.36 -5.65
CA HIS A 178 44.98 2.34 -5.12
C HIS A 178 44.84 0.96 -5.76
N PHE A 179 43.75 0.70 -6.49
CA PHE A 179 43.41 -0.63 -7.00
C PHE A 179 42.93 -0.64 -8.47
N ALA A 180 42.84 0.53 -9.14
CA ALA A 180 42.47 0.59 -10.55
C ALA A 180 43.73 0.69 -11.44
N ASP A 181 44.45 -0.42 -11.57
CA ASP A 181 45.45 -0.68 -12.62
C ASP A 181 45.24 -2.09 -13.17
#